data_AF-A0A537IRG1-F1
#
_entry.id   AF-A0A537IRG1-F1
#
_cell.length_a   1.000
_cell.length_b   1.000
_cell.length_c   1.000
_cell.angle_alpha   90.00
_cell.angle_beta   90.00
_cell.angle_gamma   90.00
#
_symmetry.space_group_name_H-M   'P 1'
#
loop_
_entity.id
_entity.type
_entity.pdbx_description
1 polymer ?
#
loop_
_entity_poly.entity_id
_entity_poly.type
_entity_poly.pdbx_seq_one_letter_code
_entity_poly.pdbx_strand_id
1 'polypeptide(L)' 'FTQRTEHNKQILKMGNNGADVTPKGGFLRYGPVKTEYTVLRGTIPGPARRLVALRYPARGNPTGEPPKLEQFNLASKQGA' A
#
# COMPACT_ATOMS: atom_id res chain seq x y z
N PHE A 1 4.46 11.35 20.24
CA PHE A 1 3.98 10.26 19.38
C PHE A 1 2.45 10.29 19.43
N THR A 2 1.76 10.49 18.32
CA THR A 2 0.28 10.65 18.31
C THR A 2 -0.38 9.58 17.46
N GLN A 3 -1.58 9.16 17.85
CA GLN A 3 -2.41 8.28 17.05
C GLN A 3 -3.16 9.10 16.00
N ARG A 4 -3.18 8.60 14.76
CA ARG A 4 -3.91 9.20 13.64
C ARG A 4 -4.81 8.13 13.03
N THR A 5 -6.04 8.52 12.71
CA THR A 5 -7.01 7.69 12.01
C THR A 5 -7.37 8.40 10.72
N GLU A 6 -7.02 7.79 9.60
CA GLU A 6 -7.42 8.28 8.28
C GLU A 6 -8.56 7.40 7.75
N HIS A 7 -9.56 8.03 7.14
CA HIS A 7 -10.76 7.37 6.65
C HIS A 7 -10.76 7.26 5.12
N ASN A 8 -11.54 6.30 4.61
CA ASN A 8 -11.91 6.18 3.20
C ASN A 8 -10.72 6.11 2.24
N LYS A 9 -9.66 5.41 2.65
CA LYS A 9 -8.54 5.05 1.78
C LYS A 9 -8.97 3.91 0.85
N GLN A 10 -8.85 4.14 -0.45
CA GLN A 10 -9.21 3.17 -1.46
C GLN A 10 -8.13 2.10 -1.61
N ILE A 11 -8.55 0.83 -1.66
CA ILE A 11 -7.69 -0.30 -2.01
C ILE A 11 -7.56 -0.35 -3.53
N LEU A 12 -6.31 -0.40 -4.03
CA LEU A 12 -6.01 -0.45 -5.46
C LEU A 12 -5.78 -1.89 -5.94
N LYS A 13 -5.01 -2.67 -5.18
CA LYS A 13 -4.71 -4.08 -5.49
C LYS A 13 -4.50 -4.86 -4.21
N MET A 14 -4.94 -6.11 -4.22
CA MET A 14 -4.55 -7.13 -3.23
C MET A 14 -3.90 -8.27 -4.00
N GLY A 15 -2.93 -8.94 -3.38
CA GLY A 15 -2.26 -10.06 -4.02
C GLY A 15 -1.45 -10.88 -3.03
N ASN A 16 -1.15 -12.11 -3.43
CA ASN A 16 -0.47 -13.07 -2.57
C ASN A 16 1.04 -13.08 -2.79
N ASN A 17 1.50 -12.62 -3.96
CA ASN A 17 2.92 -12.59 -4.32
C ASN A 17 3.49 -11.18 -4.27
N GLY A 18 4.20 -10.84 -3.20
CA GLY A 18 4.84 -9.53 -3.04
C GLY A 18 5.96 -9.21 -4.04
N ALA A 19 6.44 -10.19 -4.82
CA ALA A 19 7.43 -9.95 -5.88
C ALA A 19 6.90 -9.03 -6.99
N ASP A 20 5.59 -9.06 -7.27
CA ASP A 20 4.96 -8.31 -8.36
C ASP A 20 4.93 -6.79 -8.11
N VAL A 21 5.07 -6.38 -6.85
CA VAL A 21 5.00 -4.97 -6.41
C VAL A 21 6.33 -4.45 -5.89
N THR A 22 7.27 -5.34 -5.59
CA THR A 22 8.57 -4.95 -5.07
C THR A 22 9.39 -4.28 -6.18
N PRO A 23 9.82 -3.01 -6.02
CA PRO A 23 10.67 -2.35 -7.01
C PRO A 23 12.04 -3.03 -7.09
N LYS A 24 12.76 -2.83 -8.20
CA LYS A 24 14.14 -3.30 -8.35
C LYS A 24 15.00 -2.74 -7.20
N GLY A 25 15.67 -3.63 -6.45
CA GLY A 25 16.44 -3.25 -5.25
C GLY A 25 15.63 -3.20 -3.94
N GLY A 26 14.32 -3.45 -3.98
CA GLY A 26 13.45 -3.52 -2.82
C GLY A 26 12.98 -2.16 -2.29
N PHE A 27 12.06 -2.18 -1.34
CA PHE A 27 11.61 -0.97 -0.66
C PHE A 27 12.70 -0.45 0.29
N LEU A 28 12.99 0.85 0.22
CA LEU A 28 14.01 1.49 1.04
C LEU A 28 13.71 1.27 2.54
N ARG A 29 14.71 0.79 3.30
CA ARG A 29 14.60 0.45 4.73
C ARG A 29 13.58 -0.65 5.07
N TYR A 30 13.01 -1.33 4.08
CA TYR A 30 12.11 -2.47 4.27
C TYR A 30 12.69 -3.75 3.65
N GLY A 31 12.99 -3.72 2.35
CA GLY A 31 13.42 -4.87 1.56
C GLY A 31 12.33 -5.38 0.61
N PRO A 32 12.39 -6.64 0.17
CA PRO A 32 11.34 -7.25 -0.65
C PRO A 32 10.13 -7.68 0.19
N VAL A 33 8.93 -7.57 -0.38
CA VAL A 33 7.69 -8.08 0.22
C VAL A 33 7.57 -9.56 -0.11
N LYS A 34 7.51 -10.42 0.91
CA LYS A 34 7.47 -11.89 0.75
C LYS A 34 6.11 -12.52 0.98
N THR A 35 5.16 -11.76 1.52
CA THR A 35 3.84 -12.22 1.93
C THR A 35 2.75 -11.58 1.08
N GLU A 36 1.50 -11.90 1.42
CA GLU A 36 0.34 -11.17 0.93
C GLU A 36 0.49 -9.66 1.20
N TYR A 37 -0.04 -8.87 0.28
CA TYR A 37 0.09 -7.43 0.30
C TYR A 37 -1.20 -6.76 -0.16
N THR A 38 -1.37 -5.53 0.31
CA THR A 38 -2.45 -4.63 -0.10
C THR A 38 -1.88 -3.28 -0.46
N VAL A 39 -2.23 -2.78 -1.64
CA VAL A 39 -1.85 -1.45 -2.12
C VAL A 39 -3.00 -0.49 -1.82
N LEU A 40 -2.70 0.56 -1.04
CA LEU A 40 -3.65 1.63 -0.75
C LEU A 40 -3.31 2.88 -1.56
N ARG A 41 -4.34 3.65 -1.91
CA ARG A 41 -4.16 4.95 -2.56
C ARG A 41 -3.66 5.99 -1.56
N GLY A 42 -2.56 6.67 -1.92
CA GLY A 42 -2.03 7.83 -1.21
C GLY A 42 -1.02 7.46 -0.11
N THR A 43 -1.01 8.26 0.97
CA THR A 43 -0.07 8.12 2.10
C THR A 43 -0.70 7.39 3.29
N ILE A 44 0.15 6.88 4.17
CA ILE A 44 -0.21 6.23 5.44
C ILE A 44 0.60 6.89 6.56
N PRO A 45 0.00 7.18 7.72
CA PRO A 45 0.72 7.79 8.83
C PRO A 45 1.73 6.82 9.46
N GLY A 46 2.98 7.28 9.55
CA GLY A 46 4.06 6.56 10.22
C GLY A 46 5.19 6.13 9.28
N PRO A 47 6.35 5.75 9.84
CA PRO A 47 7.49 5.27 9.05
C PRO A 47 7.26 3.85 8.51
N ALA A 48 8.08 3.45 7.55
CA ALA A 48 8.14 2.06 7.08
C ALA A 48 8.38 1.06 8.23
N ARG A 49 7.87 -0.17 8.11
CA ARG A 49 7.88 -1.25 9.14
C ARG A 49 7.01 -1.00 10.38
N ARG A 50 6.24 0.09 10.44
CA ARG A 50 5.27 0.29 11.53
C ARG A 50 3.99 -0.52 11.28
N LEU A 51 3.45 -1.13 12.35
CA LEU A 51 2.14 -1.79 12.30
C LEU A 51 1.04 -0.76 12.03
N VAL A 52 0.19 -1.08 11.05
CA VAL A 52 -0.98 -0.27 10.66
C VAL A 52 -2.22 -1.14 10.82
N ALA A 53 -3.20 -0.66 11.58
CA ALA A 53 -4.48 -1.36 11.75
C ALA A 53 -5.47 -0.89 10.68
N LEU A 54 -5.94 -1.81 9.84
CA LEU A 54 -7.01 -1.56 8.88
C LEU A 54 -8.35 -1.97 9.48
N ARG A 55 -9.39 -1.18 9.21
CA ARG A 55 -10.76 -1.42 9.65
C ARG A 55 -11.71 -1.14 8.49
N TYR A 56 -12.84 -1.84 8.46
CA TYR A 56 -13.97 -1.49 7.59
C TYR A 56 -14.36 -0.01 7.73
N PRO A 57 -14.73 0.66 6.61
CA PRO A 57 -15.08 2.07 6.62
C PRO A 57 -16.32 2.29 7.49
N ALA A 58 -16.24 3.28 8.38
CA ALA A 58 -17.35 3.65 9.25
C ALA A 58 -18.34 4.61 8.58
N ARG A 59 -17.96 5.24 7.45
CA ARG A 59 -18.76 6.25 6.75
C ARG A 59 -18.73 6.02 5.24
N GLY A 60 -19.86 5.54 4.72
CA GLY A 60 -20.09 5.30 3.29
C GLY A 60 -19.58 3.94 2.80
N ASN A 61 -20.37 3.31 1.93
CA ASN A 61 -19.91 2.18 1.13
C ASN A 61 -19.30 2.73 -0.17
N PRO A 62 -18.19 2.16 -0.67
CA PRO A 62 -17.65 2.57 -1.96
C PRO A 62 -18.65 2.20 -3.06
N THR A 63 -19.41 3.18 -3.53
CA THR A 63 -20.22 3.10 -4.74
C THR A 63 -19.37 3.57 -5.92
N GLY A 64 -18.57 2.66 -6.46
CA GLY A 64 -17.74 2.92 -7.62
C GLY A 64 -17.20 1.63 -8.23
N GLU A 65 -16.86 1.68 -9.51
CA GLU A 65 -16.19 0.56 -10.17
C GLU A 65 -14.81 0.31 -9.54
N PRO A 66 -14.37 -0.96 -9.48
CA PRO A 66 -13.03 -1.27 -9.01
C PRO A 66 -12.00 -0.57 -9.89
N PRO A 67 -10.95 0.04 -9.29
CA PRO A 67 -9.94 0.75 -10.07
C PRO A 67 -9.21 -0.21 -11.00
N LYS A 68 -9.20 0.08 -12.30
CA LYS A 68 -8.39 -0.65 -13.28
C LYS A 68 -6.95 -0.17 -13.19
N LEU A 69 -6.04 -1.07 -12.84
CA LEU A 69 -4.60 -0.80 -12.81
C LEU A 69 -3.96 -1.36 -14.07
N GLU A 70 -3.28 -0.50 -14.83
CA GLU A 70 -2.59 -0.91 -16.06
C GLU A 70 -1.15 -1.36 -15.78
N GLN A 71 -0.38 -0.56 -15.03
CA GLN A 71 1.04 -0.84 -14.79
C GLN A 71 1.52 -0.36 -13.41
N PHE A 72 2.47 -1.09 -12.83
CA PHE A 72 3.24 -0.66 -11.66
C PHE A 72 4.62 -0.15 -12.05
N ASN A 73 5.06 0.93 -11.40
CA ASN A 73 6.42 1.41 -11.51
C ASN A 73 7.36 0.59 -10.61
N LEU A 74 8.06 -0.38 -11.21
CA LEU A 74 9.05 -1.23 -10.54
C LEU A 74 10.49 -0.70 -10.62
N ALA A 75 10.69 0.55 -11.04
CA ALA A 75 12.02 1.17 -11.05
C ALA A 75 12.59 1.29 -9.63
N SER A 76 13.92 1.20 -9.52
CA SER A 76 14.63 1.38 -8.25
C SER A 76 14.28 2.72 -7.63
N LYS A 77 14.11 2.72 -6.31
CA LYS A 77 13.94 3.94 -5.49
C LYS A 77 15.24 4.36 -4.80
N GLN A 78 16.33 3.62 -5.02
CA GLN A 78 17.67 3.98 -4.59
C GLN A 78 18.38 4.68 -5.74
N GLY A 79 18.84 5.92 -5.52
CA GLY A 79 19.63 6.67 -6.49
C GLY A 79 18.84 7.16 -7.70
N ALA A 80 17.88 8.06 -7.46
CA ALA A 80 17.51 9.09 -8.43
C ALA A 80 18.25 10.37 -8.06
#